data_AF-Q704W2-F1
#
_entry.id   AF-Q704W2-F1
#
_cell.length_a   1.000
_cell.length_b   1.000
_cell.length_c   1.000
_cell.angle_alpha   90.00
_cell.angle_beta   90.00
_cell.angle_gamma   90.00
#
_symmetry.space_group_name_H-M   'P 1'
#
loop_
_entity.id
_entity.type
_entity.pdbx_description
1 polymer ?
#
loop_
_entity_poly.entity_id
_entity_poly.type
_entity_poly.pdbx_seq_one_letter_code
_entity_poly.pdbx_strand_id
1 'polypeptide(L)'
;QITWAKFCKENMAGKGFSFWVWLDNIIDLVKKYILALWNEGYIMGFISKERERAILSTKPPGTFLLRFSESSKEGGVTFTW
;
A
#
# COMPACT_ATOMS: atom_id res chain seq x y z
N GLN A 1 -7.23 -20.62 -2.81
CA GLN A 1 -7.81 -20.19 -4.10
C GLN A 1 -8.50 -18.85 -3.91
N ILE A 2 -8.24 -17.87 -4.79
CA ILE A 2 -8.92 -16.56 -4.78
C ILE A 2 -10.02 -16.63 -5.84
N THR A 3 -11.26 -16.34 -5.46
CA THR A 3 -12.39 -16.28 -6.39
C THR A 3 -12.44 -14.91 -7.07
N TRP A 4 -13.06 -14.84 -8.24
CA TRP A 4 -13.30 -13.56 -8.92
C TRP A 4 -14.09 -12.59 -8.03
N ALA A 5 -15.09 -13.10 -7.29
CA ALA A 5 -15.85 -12.32 -6.34
C ALA A 5 -14.95 -11.70 -5.26
N LYS A 6 -14.10 -12.50 -4.60
CA LYS A 6 -13.13 -12.01 -3.60
C LYS A 6 -12.14 -10.99 -4.16
N PHE A 7 -11.77 -11.12 -5.44
CA PHE A 7 -10.80 -10.24 -6.07
C PHE A 7 -11.37 -8.86 -6.42
N CYS A 8 -12.54 -8.80 -7.06
CA CYS A 8 -13.05 -7.54 -7.62
C CYS A 8 -14.42 -7.10 -7.11
N LYS A 9 -15.21 -7.97 -6.48
CA LYS A 9 -16.61 -7.66 -6.10
C LYS A 9 -16.81 -7.50 -4.59
N GLU A 10 -16.27 -8.42 -3.79
CA GLU A 10 -16.38 -8.40 -2.34
C GLU A 10 -15.48 -7.32 -1.76
N ASN A 11 -15.97 -6.65 -0.72
CA ASN A 11 -15.20 -5.64 -0.02
C ASN A 11 -14.12 -6.28 0.84
N MET A 12 -12.97 -5.61 0.96
CA MET A 12 -11.94 -6.01 1.91
C MET A 12 -12.47 -5.90 3.35
N ALA A 13 -11.92 -6.72 4.25
CA ALA A 13 -12.36 -6.78 5.64
C ALA A 13 -12.33 -5.39 6.30
N GLY A 14 -13.49 -4.92 6.77
CA GLY A 14 -13.62 -3.62 7.41
C GLY A 14 -13.49 -2.42 6.47
N LYS A 15 -13.60 -2.60 5.16
CA LYS A 15 -13.52 -1.54 4.14
C LYS A 15 -14.80 -1.46 3.31
N GLY A 16 -15.04 -0.29 2.72
CA GLY A 16 -16.17 -0.04 1.81
C GLY A 16 -15.85 -0.23 0.32
N PHE A 17 -14.77 -0.95 0.00
CA PHE A 17 -14.28 -1.15 -1.37
C PHE A 17 -13.58 -2.50 -1.54
N SER A 18 -13.55 -3.02 -2.77
CA SER A 18 -12.90 -4.29 -3.12
C SER A 18 -11.40 -4.14 -3.27
N PHE A 19 -10.70 -5.29 -3.23
CA PHE A 19 -9.25 -5.34 -3.44
C PHE A 19 -8.84 -4.72 -4.78
N TRP A 20 -9.53 -5.09 -5.86
CA TRP A 20 -9.24 -4.57 -7.20
C TRP A 20 -9.35 -3.05 -7.27
N VAL A 21 -10.41 -2.45 -6.72
CA VAL A 21 -10.60 -0.98 -6.74
C VAL A 21 -9.45 -0.27 -6.05
N TRP A 22 -9.00 -0.80 -4.91
CA TRP A 22 -7.85 -0.26 -4.18
C TRP A 22 -6.54 -0.37 -4.97
N LEU A 23 -6.28 -1.55 -5.55
CA LEU A 23 -5.08 -1.79 -6.33
C LEU A 23 -5.03 -0.92 -7.58
N ASP A 24 -6.15 -0.79 -8.29
CA ASP A 24 -6.27 0.03 -9.50
C ASP A 24 -5.97 1.51 -9.21
N ASN A 25 -6.50 2.04 -8.10
CA ASN A 25 -6.18 3.41 -7.66
C ASN A 25 -4.72 3.59 -7.23
N ILE A 26 -4.08 2.56 -6.64
CA ILE A 26 -2.63 2.60 -6.40
C ILE A 26 -1.85 2.63 -7.72
N ILE A 27 -2.23 1.79 -8.69
CA ILE A 27 -1.57 1.75 -10.00
C ILE A 27 -1.69 3.12 -10.69
N ASP A 28 -2.87 3.73 -10.66
CA ASP A 28 -3.12 5.06 -11.21
C ASP A 28 -2.27 6.14 -10.50
N LEU A 29 -2.23 6.12 -9.17
CA LEU A 29 -1.41 7.01 -8.36
C LEU A 29 0.09 6.88 -8.68
N VAL A 30 0.58 5.64 -8.81
CA VAL A 30 1.98 5.38 -9.16
C VAL A 30 2.30 5.96 -10.54
N LYS A 31 1.49 5.64 -11.54
CA LYS A 31 1.71 6.08 -12.91
C LYS A 31 1.65 7.61 -13.06
N LYS A 32 0.74 8.27 -12.36
CA LYS A 32 0.50 9.71 -12.50
C LYS A 32 1.47 10.57 -11.70
N TYR A 33 1.84 10.16 -10.49
CA TYR A 33 2.46 11.09 -9.54
C TYR A 33 3.84 10.67 -9.02
N ILE A 34 4.14 9.37 -8.92
CA ILE A 34 5.33 8.88 -8.19
C ILE A 34 6.12 7.82 -8.96
N LEU A 35 5.96 7.77 -10.29
CA LEU A 35 6.54 6.72 -11.13
C LEU A 35 8.07 6.64 -10.99
N ALA A 36 8.75 7.79 -10.95
CA ALA A 36 10.21 7.86 -10.75
C ALA A 36 10.62 7.22 -9.41
N LEU A 37 10.00 7.64 -8.31
CA LEU A 37 10.30 7.12 -6.97
C LEU A 37 10.02 5.62 -6.85
N TRP A 38 8.95 5.14 -7.50
CA TRP A 38 8.63 3.72 -7.56
C TRP A 38 9.70 2.93 -8.32
N ASN A 39 10.10 3.41 -9.50
CA ASN A 39 11.10 2.76 -10.35
C ASN A 39 12.50 2.76 -9.72
N GLU A 40 12.83 3.79 -8.93
CA GLU A 40 14.09 3.90 -8.20
C GLU A 40 14.10 3.09 -6.90
N GLY A 41 12.97 2.46 -6.52
CA GLY A 41 12.86 1.62 -5.34
C GLY A 41 12.79 2.39 -4.02
N TYR A 42 12.51 3.70 -4.06
CA TYR A 42 12.34 4.52 -2.85
C TYR A 42 11.03 4.26 -2.11
N ILE A 43 10.07 3.58 -2.74
CA ILE A 43 8.78 3.25 -2.16
C ILE A 43 8.73 1.74 -1.90
N MET A 44 8.65 1.36 -0.62
CA MET A 44 8.47 -0.05 -0.23
C MET A 44 7.09 -0.57 -0.64
N GLY A 45 6.07 0.32 -0.63
CA GLY A 45 4.78 0.06 -1.25
C GLY A 45 3.91 -0.91 -0.44
N PHE A 46 3.98 -2.20 -0.75
CA PHE A 46 3.14 -3.22 -0.14
C PHE A 46 3.84 -3.88 1.05
N ILE A 47 3.45 -3.48 2.26
CA ILE A 47 3.98 -4.04 3.51
C ILE A 47 2.88 -4.08 4.58
N SER A 48 2.80 -5.19 5.32
CA SER A 48 1.86 -5.31 6.45
C SER A 48 2.31 -4.49 7.65
N LYS A 49 1.35 -4.10 8.49
CA LYS A 49 1.64 -3.37 9.74
C LYS A 49 2.56 -4.13 10.69
N GLU A 50 2.51 -5.46 10.67
CA GLU A 50 3.35 -6.30 11.50
C GLU A 50 4.79 -6.26 10.99
N ARG A 51 4.97 -6.33 9.66
CA ARG A 51 6.30 -6.35 9.04
C ARG A 51 6.97 -4.98 9.07
N GLU A 52 6.23 -3.89 8.87
CA GLU A 52 6.82 -2.55 8.99
C GLU A 52 7.37 -2.30 10.39
N ARG A 53 6.61 -2.68 11.44
CA ARG A 53 7.05 -2.56 12.83
C ARG A 53 8.27 -3.41 13.11
N ALA A 54 8.30 -4.65 12.60
CA ALA A 54 9.44 -5.55 12.79
C ALA A 54 10.72 -5.04 12.11
N ILE A 55 10.61 -4.37 10.96
CA ILE A 55 11.77 -3.80 10.26
C ILE A 55 12.26 -2.54 10.98
N LEU A 56 11.36 -1.61 11.30
CA LEU A 56 11.70 -0.32 11.90
C LEU A 56 12.22 -0.44 13.34
N SER A 57 11.77 -1.43 14.11
CA SER A 57 12.21 -1.64 15.51
C SER A 57 13.72 -1.86 15.66
N THR A 58 14.39 -2.30 14.60
CA THR A 58 15.83 -2.56 14.58
C THR A 58 16.66 -1.41 13.99
N LYS A 59 16.01 -0.31 13.59
CA LYS A 59 16.63 0.79 12.85
C LYS A 59 16.86 2.02 13.73
N PRO A 60 17.84 2.87 13.38
CA PRO A 60 18.08 4.12 14.10
C PRO A 60 16.85 5.05 14.05
N PRO A 61 16.63 5.88 15.09
CA PRO A 61 15.60 6.91 15.07
C PRO A 61 15.72 7.83 13.84
N GLY A 62 14.58 8.17 13.25
CA GLY A 62 14.53 8.94 11.99
C GLY A 62 14.57 8.07 10.74
N THR A 63 14.74 6.75 10.86
CA THR A 63 14.48 5.82 9.76
C THR A 63 12.98 5.74 9.52
N PHE A 64 12.55 5.87 8.28
CA PHE A 64 11.16 5.72 7.88
C PHE A 64 11.07 4.92 6.58
N LEU A 65 9.87 4.45 6.27
CA LEU A 65 9.56 3.85 4.97
C LEU A 65 8.29 4.45 4.39
N LEU A 66 8.20 4.45 3.05
CA LEU A 66 7.01 4.82 2.29
C LEU A 66 6.23 3.56 1.90
N ARG A 67 4.92 3.56 2.18
CA ARG A 67 4.02 2.46 1.85
C ARG A 67 2.67 2.94 1.34
N PHE A 68 1.94 2.07 0.67
CA PHE A 68 0.57 2.35 0.26
C PHE A 68 -0.40 2.25 1.44
N SER A 69 -1.37 3.15 1.48
CA SER A 69 -2.43 3.16 2.48
C SER A 69 -3.52 2.15 2.13
N GLU A 70 -3.74 1.17 3.01
CA GLU A 70 -4.86 0.23 2.91
C GLU A 70 -6.22 0.84 3.32
N SER A 71 -6.20 2.05 3.88
CA SER A 71 -7.42 2.73 4.33
C SER A 71 -7.97 3.74 3.33
N SER A 72 -7.17 4.17 2.36
CA SER A 72 -7.62 5.10 1.33
C SER A 72 -8.23 4.35 0.16
N LYS A 73 -9.51 4.63 -0.15
CA LYS A 73 -10.16 4.10 -1.35
C LYS A 73 -9.47 4.63 -2.61
N GLU A 74 -9.09 5.91 -2.60
CA GLU A 74 -8.54 6.66 -3.74
C GLU A 74 -7.05 6.38 -3.98
N GLY A 75 -6.48 5.40 -3.28
CA GLY A 75 -5.04 5.22 -3.22
C GLY A 75 -4.40 6.28 -2.32
N GLY A 76 -3.16 6.04 -1.92
CA GLY A 76 -2.42 6.99 -1.11
C GLY A 76 -1.11 6.41 -0.65
N VAL A 77 -0.10 7.27 -0.50
CA VAL A 77 1.19 6.93 0.10
C VAL A 77 1.22 7.52 1.50
N THR A 78 1.68 6.72 2.45
CA THR A 78 1.91 7.14 3.83
C THR A 78 3.31 6.74 4.25
N PHE A 79 3.83 7.36 5.30
CA PHE A 79 5.12 7.02 5.88
C PHE A 79 4.95 6.49 7.31
N THR A 80 5.89 5.68 7.75
CA THR A 80 5.95 5.13 9.11
C THR A 80 7.41 5.13 9.56
N TRP A 81 7.65 5.49 10.83
CA TRP A 81 8.97 5.65 11.45
C TRP A 81 9.01 4.97 12.82
#